data_AF-A0A9N9WZT8-F1
#
_entry.id   AF-A0A9N9WZT8-F1
#
_cell.length_a   1.000
_cell.length_b   1.000
_cell.length_c   1.000
_cell.angle_alpha   90.00
_cell.angle_beta   90.00
_cell.angle_gamma   90.00
#
_symmetry.space_group_name_H-M   'P 1'
#
loop_
_entity.id
_entity.type
_entity.pdbx_description
1 polymer ?
#
loop_
_entity_poly.entity_id
_entity_poly.type
_entity_poly.pdbx_seq_one_letter_code
_entity_poly.pdbx_strand_id
1 'polypeptide(L)'
;MGGEQVCMVRKPGITTTMKSMISYSEANAKFLETVGWGLENEKQCILDETSRIFSGKLPLKYLMGFAEDYKRAILNIKQELILIVTRSFKNSYMGEVDATLEINKIEWKIRHVMPSDKQRLKLLNRLDRSTTAKVKIAYRMWDLYELPTIRETASDIWAVKTTNSLERPRFIIIGFQNSVNTDDRSEDVTQFTHAGVNNILLYLNAEVYLYKRWNLDFDEKLDAIAYYAYENFQCSYYGKDMGEPMMSIEEFRANPLFIIDCNHQPDAMKSSTVDIKLEFETRKTKFPSHTKVYALILHDAYSTYNALDGSIQMGAI
;
A
#
# COMPACT_ATOMS: atom_id res chain seq x y z
N MET A 1 -3.73 -19.10 -4.32
CA MET A 1 -2.80 -20.10 -4.88
C MET A 1 -3.09 -21.43 -4.20
N GLY A 2 -3.24 -22.52 -4.95
CA GLY A 2 -3.52 -23.84 -4.35
C GLY A 2 -4.81 -23.88 -3.52
N GLY A 3 -5.79 -23.04 -3.85
CA GLY A 3 -7.03 -22.86 -3.07
C GLY A 3 -6.96 -21.82 -1.95
N GLU A 4 -5.75 -21.41 -1.53
CA GLU A 4 -5.55 -20.48 -0.41
C GLU A 4 -5.41 -19.02 -0.85
N GLN A 5 -5.94 -18.09 -0.04
CA GLN A 5 -5.83 -16.65 -0.28
C GLN A 5 -4.47 -16.12 0.17
N VAL A 6 -3.57 -15.85 -0.77
CA VAL A 6 -2.20 -15.34 -0.48
C VAL A 6 -2.17 -13.84 -0.22
N CYS A 7 -3.01 -13.08 -0.91
CA CYS A 7 -3.12 -11.64 -0.75
C CYS A 7 -4.52 -11.18 -1.15
N MET A 8 -5.02 -10.16 -0.45
CA MET A 8 -6.23 -9.43 -0.79
C MET A 8 -5.92 -7.94 -0.69
N VAL A 9 -6.35 -7.19 -1.70
CA VAL A 9 -6.10 -5.75 -1.78
C VAL A 9 -7.45 -5.04 -1.80
N ARG A 10 -7.73 -4.28 -0.75
CA ARG A 10 -8.94 -3.44 -0.67
C ARG A 10 -8.67 -2.10 -1.31
N LYS A 11 -9.67 -1.54 -2.00
CA LYS A 11 -9.58 -0.25 -2.71
C LYS A 11 -8.23 -0.06 -3.41
N PRO A 12 -7.92 -0.89 -4.44
CA PRO A 12 -6.60 -0.93 -5.04
C PRO A 12 -6.13 0.43 -5.60
N GLY A 13 -7.06 1.33 -5.96
CA GLY A 13 -6.72 2.74 -6.28
C GLY A 13 -5.98 3.42 -5.13
N ILE A 14 -6.67 3.76 -4.03
CA ILE A 14 -6.08 4.43 -2.86
C ILE A 14 -4.88 3.67 -2.29
N THR A 15 -4.97 2.35 -2.16
CA THR A 15 -3.87 1.53 -1.63
C THR A 15 -2.60 1.66 -2.47
N THR A 16 -2.74 1.56 -3.80
CA THR A 16 -1.60 1.68 -4.72
C THR A 16 -1.11 3.11 -4.81
N THR A 17 -2.00 4.09 -4.74
CA THR A 17 -1.66 5.53 -4.65
C THR A 17 -0.74 5.79 -3.47
N MET A 18 -1.19 5.47 -2.25
CA MET A 18 -0.42 5.68 -1.03
C MET A 18 0.92 4.93 -1.08
N LYS A 19 0.91 3.67 -1.54
CA LYS A 19 2.14 2.87 -1.65
C LYS A 19 3.08 3.44 -2.71
N SER A 20 2.59 3.89 -3.86
CA SER A 20 3.44 4.40 -4.96
C SER A 20 4.09 5.72 -4.61
N MET A 21 3.34 6.65 -3.99
CA MET A 21 3.84 7.97 -3.58
C MET A 21 5.06 7.89 -2.65
N ILE A 22 5.09 6.90 -1.75
CA ILE A 22 6.19 6.73 -0.79
C ILE A 22 7.32 5.84 -1.33
N SER A 23 7.04 4.99 -2.33
CA SER A 23 7.96 3.92 -2.75
C SER A 23 8.83 4.26 -3.94
N TYR A 24 8.37 5.18 -4.78
CA TYR A 24 9.02 5.52 -6.03
C TYR A 24 9.68 6.88 -5.98
N SER A 25 10.56 7.13 -6.95
CA SER A 25 11.21 8.42 -7.16
C SER A 25 10.79 9.01 -8.50
N GLU A 26 11.17 10.26 -8.77
CA GLU A 26 10.99 10.88 -10.09
C GLU A 26 11.61 10.05 -11.22
N ALA A 27 12.71 9.33 -10.95
CA ALA A 27 13.34 8.45 -11.93
C ALA A 27 12.41 7.30 -12.38
N ASN A 28 11.38 6.99 -11.59
CA ASN A 28 10.38 6.00 -11.94
C ASN A 28 9.18 6.55 -12.71
N ALA A 29 9.01 7.88 -12.80
CA ALA A 29 7.83 8.52 -13.40
C ALA A 29 7.50 7.95 -14.79
N LYS A 30 8.50 7.84 -15.68
CA LYS A 30 8.33 7.28 -17.03
C LYS A 30 7.84 5.83 -17.07
N PHE A 31 8.22 5.02 -16.09
CA PHE A 31 7.73 3.63 -16.01
C PHE A 31 6.30 3.56 -15.46
N LEU A 32 5.91 4.55 -14.66
CA LEU A 32 4.59 4.68 -14.05
C LEU A 32 3.55 5.28 -15.00
N GLU A 33 3.96 6.06 -16.01
CA GLU A 33 3.07 6.53 -17.08
C GLU A 33 2.29 5.37 -17.72
N THR A 34 2.96 4.26 -18.03
CA THR A 34 2.32 3.09 -18.66
C THR A 34 1.28 2.38 -17.78
N VAL A 35 1.22 2.72 -16.49
CA VAL A 35 0.21 2.22 -15.55
C VAL A 35 -0.86 3.26 -15.24
N GLY A 36 -0.82 4.42 -15.90
CA GLY A 36 -1.74 5.54 -15.71
C GLY A 36 -1.45 6.36 -14.45
N TRP A 37 -0.24 6.26 -13.88
CA TRP A 37 0.12 6.96 -12.64
C TRP A 37 0.99 8.19 -12.90
N GLY A 38 0.62 9.32 -12.28
CA GLY A 38 1.38 10.56 -12.28
C GLY A 38 0.88 11.50 -11.17
N LEU A 39 1.79 12.31 -10.60
CA LEU A 39 1.48 13.28 -9.53
C LEU A 39 0.88 14.59 -10.05
N GLU A 40 0.98 14.85 -11.35
CA GLU A 40 0.39 16.03 -11.98
C GLU A 40 -0.70 15.60 -12.96
N ASN A 41 -1.80 16.36 -12.98
CA ASN A 41 -2.97 16.11 -13.85
C ASN A 41 -2.60 16.04 -15.34
N GLU A 42 -1.56 16.77 -15.77
CA GLU A 42 -1.11 16.78 -17.16
C GLU A 42 -0.29 15.54 -17.56
N LYS A 43 0.17 14.73 -16.59
CA LYS A 43 1.13 13.62 -16.81
C LYS A 43 0.47 12.24 -16.94
N GLN A 44 -0.87 12.15 -16.90
CA GLN A 44 -1.60 10.88 -17.00
C GLN A 44 -2.10 10.59 -18.44
N CYS A 45 -1.20 10.56 -19.41
CA CYS A 45 -1.58 10.47 -20.84
C CYS A 45 -1.51 9.03 -21.40
N ILE A 46 -2.34 8.12 -20.87
CA ILE A 46 -2.55 6.78 -21.50
C ILE A 46 -3.77 6.74 -22.43
N LEU A 47 -4.58 7.80 -22.42
CA LEU A 47 -5.77 7.95 -23.23
C LEU A 47 -5.42 8.69 -24.52
N ASP A 48 -5.74 8.07 -25.66
CA ASP A 48 -5.73 8.79 -26.93
C ASP A 48 -6.94 9.73 -26.99
N GLU A 49 -6.70 11.04 -27.07
CA GLU A 49 -7.74 12.06 -27.10
C GLU A 49 -8.64 11.98 -28.34
N THR A 50 -8.11 11.45 -29.46
CA THR A 50 -8.85 11.36 -30.72
C THR A 50 -9.75 10.14 -30.72
N SER A 51 -9.18 8.95 -30.45
CA SER A 51 -9.95 7.70 -30.48
C SER A 51 -10.70 7.42 -29.18
N ARG A 52 -10.36 8.11 -28.08
CA ARG A 52 -10.85 7.84 -26.71
C ARG A 52 -10.56 6.42 -26.23
N ILE A 53 -9.51 5.80 -26.78
CA ILE A 53 -9.05 4.46 -26.40
C ILE A 53 -7.81 4.62 -25.53
N PHE A 54 -7.72 3.81 -24.48
CA PHE A 54 -6.52 3.69 -23.66
C PHE A 54 -6.04 2.24 -23.59
N SER A 55 -4.75 2.08 -23.34
CA SER A 55 -4.15 0.77 -23.06
C SER A 55 -3.04 0.95 -22.03
N GLY A 56 -3.13 0.21 -20.94
CA GLY A 56 -2.14 0.23 -19.87
C GLY A 56 -1.66 -1.18 -19.51
N LYS A 57 -0.61 -1.24 -18.70
CA LYS A 57 -0.19 -2.48 -18.03
C LYS A 57 -0.18 -2.24 -16.53
N LEU A 58 -0.61 -3.22 -15.73
CA LEU A 58 -0.56 -3.13 -14.28
C LEU A 58 0.22 -4.31 -13.70
N PRO A 59 1.55 -4.16 -13.51
CA PRO A 59 2.34 -5.16 -12.81
C PRO A 59 1.80 -5.44 -11.41
N LEU A 60 1.61 -6.72 -11.06
CA LEU A 60 1.08 -7.12 -9.75
C LEU A 60 1.93 -6.63 -8.57
N LYS A 61 3.22 -6.34 -8.78
CA LYS A 61 4.11 -5.77 -7.75
C LYS A 61 3.64 -4.40 -7.23
N TYR A 62 2.82 -3.68 -8.00
CA TYR A 62 2.23 -2.41 -7.58
C TYR A 62 0.97 -2.62 -6.74
N LEU A 63 0.30 -3.77 -6.90
CA LEU A 63 -0.95 -4.08 -6.22
C LEU A 63 -0.77 -4.88 -4.94
N MET A 64 0.20 -5.79 -4.88
CA MET A 64 0.41 -6.69 -3.76
C MET A 64 1.89 -6.95 -3.46
N GLY A 65 2.24 -6.95 -2.17
CA GLY A 65 3.62 -7.16 -1.75
C GLY A 65 4.15 -8.57 -1.98
N PHE A 66 3.29 -9.60 -2.13
CA PHE A 66 3.72 -10.93 -2.61
C PHE A 66 4.46 -10.85 -3.96
N ALA A 67 3.90 -10.10 -4.92
CA ALA A 67 4.52 -9.90 -6.21
C ALA A 67 5.69 -8.88 -6.17
N GLU A 68 5.72 -8.01 -5.15
CA GLU A 68 6.84 -7.12 -4.88
C GLU A 68 8.07 -7.89 -4.37
N ASP A 69 7.91 -8.82 -3.44
CA ASP A 69 9.01 -9.45 -2.72
C ASP A 69 9.39 -10.84 -3.26
N TYR A 70 8.41 -11.67 -3.64
CA TYR A 70 8.68 -13.03 -4.10
C TYR A 70 9.08 -13.06 -5.57
N LYS A 71 10.39 -13.15 -5.84
CA LYS A 71 10.97 -13.18 -7.20
C LYS A 71 11.33 -14.58 -7.73
N ARG A 72 11.02 -15.63 -6.97
CA ARG A 72 11.37 -17.01 -7.35
C ARG A 72 10.25 -17.65 -8.18
N ALA A 73 10.60 -18.69 -8.93
CA ALA A 73 9.61 -19.48 -9.65
C ALA A 73 8.71 -20.23 -8.66
N ILE A 74 7.44 -20.42 -9.05
CA ILE A 74 6.46 -21.21 -8.31
C ILE A 74 6.15 -22.44 -9.17
N LEU A 75 6.20 -23.63 -8.58
CA LEU A 75 6.06 -24.91 -9.28
C LEU A 75 4.75 -25.60 -8.85
N ASN A 76 4.11 -26.27 -9.80
CA ASN A 76 2.99 -27.22 -9.58
C ASN A 76 1.85 -26.66 -8.73
N ILE A 77 1.54 -25.37 -8.84
CA ILE A 77 0.43 -24.78 -8.11
C ILE A 77 -0.49 -24.00 -9.02
N LYS A 78 -1.79 -24.21 -8.80
CA LYS A 78 -2.82 -23.42 -9.46
C LYS A 78 -2.80 -21.99 -8.92
N GLN A 79 -2.79 -21.03 -9.82
CA GLN A 79 -2.86 -19.61 -9.50
C GLN A 79 -4.19 -19.06 -10.00
N GLU A 80 -4.82 -18.22 -9.19
CA GLU A 80 -6.10 -17.60 -9.49
C GLU A 80 -6.00 -16.12 -9.11
N LEU A 81 -6.50 -15.26 -9.99
CA LEU A 81 -6.64 -13.83 -9.75
C LEU A 81 -8.12 -13.49 -9.85
N ILE A 82 -8.69 -13.03 -8.75
CA ILE A 82 -10.10 -12.63 -8.67
C ILE A 82 -10.15 -11.10 -8.66
N LEU A 83 -10.88 -10.53 -9.62
CA LEU A 83 -11.15 -9.10 -9.69
C LEU A 83 -12.62 -8.86 -9.34
N ILE A 84 -12.86 -8.00 -8.35
CA ILE A 84 -14.20 -7.58 -7.95
C ILE A 84 -14.34 -6.12 -8.32
N VAL A 85 -15.23 -5.84 -9.28
CA VAL A 85 -15.45 -4.49 -9.79
C VAL A 85 -16.70 -3.90 -9.13
N THR A 86 -16.59 -2.66 -8.66
CA THR A 86 -17.73 -1.91 -8.10
C THR A 86 -18.69 -1.49 -9.21
N ARG A 87 -19.94 -1.18 -8.85
CA ARG A 87 -20.95 -0.74 -9.83
C ARG A 87 -20.72 0.68 -10.38
N SER A 88 -19.86 1.45 -9.73
CA SER A 88 -19.53 2.84 -10.04
C SER A 88 -18.04 2.95 -10.33
N PHE A 89 -17.70 3.79 -11.31
CA PHE A 89 -16.34 4.23 -11.67
C PHE A 89 -16.14 5.72 -11.39
N LYS A 90 -17.03 6.38 -10.64
CA LYS A 90 -17.01 7.84 -10.45
C LYS A 90 -15.74 8.34 -9.75
N ASN A 91 -15.11 7.46 -8.98
CA ASN A 91 -13.82 7.71 -8.34
C ASN A 91 -12.60 7.35 -9.22
N SER A 92 -12.80 7.11 -10.52
CA SER A 92 -11.75 6.71 -11.47
C SER A 92 -11.46 7.79 -12.52
N TYR A 93 -12.18 8.92 -12.50
CA TYR A 93 -11.98 10.05 -13.39
C TYR A 93 -12.41 11.35 -12.70
N MET A 94 -11.87 12.48 -13.16
CA MET A 94 -12.35 13.81 -12.80
C MET A 94 -13.13 14.42 -13.96
N GLY A 95 -14.17 15.20 -13.65
CA GLY A 95 -14.87 15.97 -14.69
C GLY A 95 -16.21 16.55 -14.28
N GLU A 96 -16.67 17.53 -15.04
CA GLU A 96 -17.95 18.20 -14.81
C GLU A 96 -19.16 17.36 -15.24
N VAL A 97 -18.97 16.35 -16.09
CA VAL A 97 -20.02 15.48 -16.65
C VAL A 97 -19.68 14.01 -16.43
N ASP A 98 -20.68 13.13 -16.40
CA ASP A 98 -20.46 11.70 -16.27
C ASP A 98 -19.71 11.16 -17.49
N ALA A 99 -18.60 10.46 -17.24
CA ALA A 99 -17.88 9.72 -18.25
C ALA A 99 -18.32 8.25 -18.20
N THR A 100 -18.46 7.64 -19.38
CA THR A 100 -18.66 6.19 -19.47
C THR A 100 -17.31 5.52 -19.66
N LEU A 101 -16.91 4.70 -18.71
CA LEU A 101 -15.71 3.86 -18.81
C LEU A 101 -16.12 2.45 -19.21
N GLU A 102 -15.63 1.97 -20.35
CA GLU A 102 -15.83 0.60 -20.81
C GLU A 102 -14.50 -0.15 -20.83
N ILE A 103 -14.46 -1.31 -20.17
CA ILE A 103 -13.28 -2.18 -20.17
C ILE A 103 -13.51 -3.31 -21.17
N ASN A 104 -12.97 -3.12 -22.38
CA ASN A 104 -13.13 -4.07 -23.49
C ASN A 104 -12.38 -5.39 -23.26
N LYS A 105 -11.20 -5.33 -22.62
CA LYS A 105 -10.32 -6.49 -22.47
C LYS A 105 -9.46 -6.39 -21.23
N ILE A 106 -9.44 -7.46 -20.44
CA ILE A 106 -8.49 -7.67 -19.34
C ILE A 106 -7.72 -8.95 -19.63
N GLU A 107 -6.39 -8.87 -19.68
CA GLU A 107 -5.51 -10.02 -19.85
C GLU A 107 -4.58 -10.18 -18.66
N TRP A 108 -4.58 -11.35 -18.04
CA TRP A 108 -3.59 -11.69 -17.02
C TRP A 108 -2.41 -12.41 -17.66
N LYS A 109 -1.23 -11.77 -17.67
CA LYS A 109 0.00 -12.31 -18.25
C LYS A 109 0.99 -12.73 -17.15
N ILE A 110 1.28 -14.01 -17.08
CA ILE A 110 2.28 -14.59 -16.17
C ILE A 110 3.43 -15.17 -16.99
N ARG A 111 4.67 -14.90 -16.59
CA ARG A 111 5.84 -15.51 -17.21
C ARG A 111 5.91 -17.00 -16.83
N HIS A 112 5.83 -17.87 -17.83
CA HIS A 112 6.00 -19.31 -17.65
C HIS A 112 7.39 -19.74 -18.13
N VAL A 113 8.06 -20.60 -17.35
CA VAL A 113 9.39 -21.14 -17.69
C VAL A 113 9.27 -22.65 -17.84
N MET A 114 9.58 -23.14 -19.03
CA MET A 114 9.56 -24.58 -19.34
C MET A 114 11.00 -25.11 -19.41
N PRO A 115 11.50 -25.78 -18.35
CA PRO A 115 12.82 -26.40 -18.40
C PRO A 115 12.82 -27.58 -19.37
N SER A 116 13.96 -27.88 -19.99
CA SER A 116 14.14 -29.11 -20.77
C SER A 116 13.98 -30.34 -19.88
N ASP A 117 13.63 -31.49 -20.45
CA ASP A 117 13.36 -32.72 -19.69
C ASP A 117 14.51 -33.11 -18.75
N LYS A 118 15.76 -32.94 -19.21
CA LYS A 118 16.96 -33.16 -18.38
C LYS A 118 17.01 -32.25 -17.15
N GLN A 119 16.65 -30.97 -17.30
CA GLN A 119 16.64 -30.01 -16.18
C GLN A 119 15.40 -30.20 -15.30
N ARG A 120 14.25 -30.55 -15.89
CA ARG A 120 13.03 -30.90 -15.16
C ARG A 120 13.26 -32.10 -14.25
N LEU A 121 13.86 -33.17 -14.75
CA LEU A 121 14.17 -34.37 -13.96
C LEU A 121 15.16 -34.07 -12.82
N LYS A 122 16.19 -33.26 -13.08
CA LYS A 122 17.10 -32.78 -12.04
C LYS A 122 16.38 -31.94 -10.97
N LEU A 123 15.42 -31.10 -11.37
CA LEU A 123 14.64 -30.30 -10.44
C LEU A 123 13.75 -31.19 -9.56
N LEU A 124 13.03 -32.14 -10.16
CA LEU A 124 12.17 -33.09 -9.43
C LEU A 124 12.97 -33.95 -8.45
N ASN A 125 14.11 -34.51 -8.86
CA ASN A 125 14.99 -35.28 -7.96
C ASN A 125 15.52 -34.45 -6.77
N ARG A 126 15.64 -33.12 -6.93
CA ARG A 126 16.01 -32.22 -5.83
C ARG A 126 14.83 -31.92 -4.90
N LEU A 127 13.60 -31.97 -5.39
CA LEU A 127 12.37 -31.74 -4.63
C LEU A 127 11.88 -32.99 -3.90
N ASP A 128 12.16 -34.19 -4.41
CA ASP A 128 11.77 -35.47 -3.78
C ASP A 128 12.43 -35.73 -2.41
N ARG A 129 13.38 -34.88 -2.01
CA ARG A 129 13.89 -34.87 -0.62
C ARG A 129 12.87 -34.13 0.24
N SER A 130 12.22 -34.80 1.18
CA SER A 130 11.06 -34.30 1.95
C SER A 130 11.22 -32.88 2.54
N THR A 131 12.43 -32.46 2.89
CA THR A 131 12.73 -31.13 3.43
C THR A 131 12.79 -30.01 2.38
N THR A 132 13.15 -30.31 1.12
CA THR A 132 13.32 -29.30 0.06
C THR A 132 12.03 -29.04 -0.73
N ALA A 133 11.02 -29.90 -0.57
CA ALA A 133 9.69 -29.70 -1.15
C ALA A 133 8.96 -28.51 -0.53
N LYS A 134 9.20 -28.21 0.75
CA LYS A 134 8.61 -27.07 1.47
C LYS A 134 9.41 -25.80 1.21
N VAL A 135 8.82 -24.88 0.46
CA VAL A 135 9.40 -23.59 0.13
C VAL A 135 8.79 -22.51 1.02
N LYS A 136 9.63 -21.90 1.85
CA LYS A 136 9.25 -20.74 2.67
C LYS A 136 9.16 -19.50 1.78
N ILE A 137 8.06 -18.79 1.90
CA ILE A 137 7.76 -17.52 1.25
C ILE A 137 7.64 -16.48 2.36
N ALA A 138 8.55 -15.50 2.34
CA ALA A 138 8.44 -14.30 3.15
C ALA A 138 8.18 -13.13 2.21
N TYR A 139 7.18 -12.32 2.54
CA TYR A 139 6.79 -11.14 1.78
C TYR A 139 6.11 -10.16 2.71
N ARG A 140 6.04 -8.90 2.29
CA ARG A 140 5.29 -7.88 3.00
C ARG A 140 3.88 -7.80 2.46
N MET A 141 2.93 -7.57 3.34
CA MET A 141 1.55 -7.29 3.02
C MET A 141 1.24 -5.84 3.31
N TRP A 142 0.22 -5.33 2.64
CA TRP A 142 -0.31 -4.02 2.92
C TRP A 142 -1.83 -4.07 3.02
N ASP A 143 -2.33 -3.65 4.18
CA ASP A 143 -3.74 -3.62 4.51
C ASP A 143 -4.20 -2.17 4.62
N LEU A 144 -5.21 -1.80 3.83
CA LEU A 144 -5.83 -0.48 3.91
C LEU A 144 -7.03 -0.51 4.85
N TYR A 145 -7.02 0.41 5.80
CA TYR A 145 -8.13 0.74 6.68
C TYR A 145 -8.60 2.16 6.41
N GLU A 146 -9.88 2.41 6.65
CA GLU A 146 -10.52 3.69 6.42
C GLU A 146 -11.37 4.07 7.63
N LEU A 147 -11.20 5.30 8.10
CA LEU A 147 -12.14 6.00 8.96
C LEU A 147 -12.95 6.94 8.06
N PRO A 148 -14.22 6.63 7.76
CA PRO A 148 -15.00 7.37 6.77
C PRO A 148 -15.15 8.86 7.08
N THR A 149 -15.19 9.22 8.37
CA THR A 149 -15.31 10.60 8.84
C THR A 149 -14.67 10.71 10.23
N ILE A 150 -13.66 11.56 10.36
CA ILE A 150 -13.09 11.95 11.65
C ILE A 150 -14.03 12.94 12.35
N ARG A 151 -14.07 12.92 13.68
CA ARG A 151 -14.92 13.84 14.44
C ARG A 151 -14.41 15.28 14.30
N GLU A 152 -15.32 16.23 14.09
CA GLU A 152 -15.05 17.69 14.05
C GLU A 152 -14.70 18.25 15.45
N THR A 153 -13.59 17.77 15.97
CA THR A 153 -13.02 18.07 17.27
C THR A 153 -11.53 18.33 17.10
N ALA A 154 -10.86 18.80 18.15
CA ALA A 154 -9.42 19.05 18.08
C ALA A 154 -8.57 17.78 18.30
N SER A 155 -9.20 16.67 18.68
CA SER A 155 -8.53 15.39 18.90
C SER A 155 -9.50 14.24 18.64
N ASP A 156 -9.02 13.20 17.97
CA ASP A 156 -9.77 11.97 17.73
C ASP A 156 -8.87 10.74 17.90
N ILE A 157 -9.45 9.63 18.33
CA ILE A 157 -8.77 8.35 18.50
C ILE A 157 -9.51 7.30 17.68
N TRP A 158 -8.77 6.62 16.82
CA TRP A 158 -9.27 5.57 15.96
C TRP A 158 -8.62 4.23 16.29
N ALA A 159 -9.44 3.27 16.70
CA ALA A 159 -9.02 1.86 16.80
C ALA A 159 -9.06 1.23 15.40
N VAL A 160 -7.89 0.97 14.81
CA VAL A 160 -7.75 0.57 13.41
C VAL A 160 -8.00 -0.93 13.24
N LYS A 161 -7.25 -1.75 13.98
CA LYS A 161 -7.18 -3.22 13.84
C LYS A 161 -6.65 -3.82 15.13
N THR A 162 -7.11 -5.03 15.47
CA THR A 162 -6.38 -5.96 16.34
C THR A 162 -5.76 -7.03 15.47
N THR A 163 -4.43 -7.15 15.50
CA THR A 163 -3.67 -8.09 14.69
C THR A 163 -3.06 -9.20 15.54
N ASN A 164 -2.76 -10.34 14.94
CA ASN A 164 -2.01 -11.40 15.60
C ASN A 164 -0.50 -11.08 15.58
N SER A 165 0.30 -11.80 16.37
CA SER A 165 1.76 -11.57 16.43
C SER A 165 2.51 -11.88 15.14
N LEU A 166 1.92 -12.65 14.22
CA LEU A 166 2.54 -13.04 12.95
C LEU A 166 2.49 -11.90 11.92
N GLU A 167 1.49 -11.03 12.01
CA GLU A 167 1.27 -9.87 11.14
C GLU A 167 1.80 -8.58 11.80
N ARG A 168 3.10 -8.60 12.15
CA ARG A 168 3.72 -7.48 12.86
C ARG A 168 3.78 -6.23 11.97
N PRO A 169 3.16 -5.10 12.37
CA PRO A 169 3.21 -3.87 11.59
C PRO A 169 4.64 -3.34 11.55
N ARG A 170 5.09 -2.93 10.38
CA ARG A 170 6.41 -2.33 10.16
C ARG A 170 6.31 -0.84 9.85
N PHE A 171 5.27 -0.47 9.12
CA PHE A 171 4.98 0.91 8.81
C PHE A 171 3.48 1.16 8.87
N ILE A 172 3.12 2.35 9.31
CA ILE A 172 1.77 2.87 9.18
C ILE A 172 1.85 4.15 8.38
N ILE A 173 1.14 4.20 7.26
CA ILE A 173 1.07 5.36 6.38
C ILE A 173 -0.33 5.92 6.49
N ILE A 174 -0.43 7.18 6.91
CA ILE A 174 -1.68 7.88 7.14
C ILE A 174 -1.86 8.94 6.06
N GLY A 175 -3.05 8.97 5.45
CA GLY A 175 -3.45 10.03 4.54
C GLY A 175 -4.82 10.56 4.93
N PHE A 176 -5.01 11.88 4.86
CA PHE A 176 -6.32 12.51 5.06
C PHE A 176 -6.87 12.96 3.71
N GLN A 177 -8.16 12.79 3.46
CA GLN A 177 -8.84 13.34 2.30
C GLN A 177 -10.02 14.19 2.75
N ASN A 178 -10.21 15.33 2.11
CA ASN A 178 -11.47 16.06 2.23
C ASN A 178 -12.43 15.51 1.17
N SER A 179 -13.43 14.76 1.60
CA SER A 179 -14.34 14.11 0.66
C SER A 179 -15.71 13.99 1.29
N VAL A 180 -16.69 14.69 0.70
CA VAL A 180 -18.10 14.56 1.08
C VAL A 180 -18.59 13.14 0.78
N ASN A 181 -18.13 12.54 -0.33
CA ASN A 181 -18.46 11.18 -0.73
C ASN A 181 -17.32 10.54 -1.56
N THR A 182 -17.19 9.21 -1.48
CA THR A 182 -16.28 8.38 -2.30
C THR A 182 -16.53 8.45 -3.80
N ASP A 183 -17.72 8.86 -4.24
CA ASP A 183 -18.09 8.99 -5.66
C ASP A 183 -18.02 10.44 -6.17
N ASP A 184 -17.33 11.32 -5.44
CA ASP A 184 -17.12 12.69 -5.92
C ASP A 184 -16.07 12.71 -7.04
N ARG A 185 -16.46 13.28 -8.18
CA ARG A 185 -15.63 13.39 -9.40
C ARG A 185 -15.10 14.80 -9.63
N SER A 186 -15.47 15.76 -8.77
CA SER A 186 -14.94 17.12 -8.83
C SER A 186 -13.52 17.20 -8.29
N GLU A 187 -13.17 16.29 -7.38
CA GLU A 187 -11.91 16.27 -6.67
C GLU A 187 -11.03 15.10 -7.12
N ASP A 188 -9.72 15.30 -7.07
CA ASP A 188 -8.75 14.24 -7.32
C ASP A 188 -8.70 13.27 -6.12
N VAL A 189 -9.15 12.04 -6.35
CA VAL A 189 -9.14 10.99 -5.32
C VAL A 189 -7.73 10.51 -4.94
N THR A 190 -6.69 10.96 -5.63
CA THR A 190 -5.29 10.72 -5.28
C THR A 190 -4.69 11.86 -4.46
N GLN A 191 -5.42 12.97 -4.30
CA GLN A 191 -5.00 14.10 -3.50
C GLN A 191 -5.33 13.86 -2.02
N PHE A 192 -4.32 13.98 -1.18
CA PHE A 192 -4.40 14.02 0.26
C PHE A 192 -4.20 15.46 0.76
N THR A 193 -4.61 15.71 2.00
CA THR A 193 -4.49 17.00 2.68
C THR A 193 -3.82 16.80 4.04
N HIS A 194 -3.22 17.85 4.59
CA HIS A 194 -2.72 17.83 5.97
C HIS A 194 -3.84 17.92 7.01
N ALA A 195 -5.07 18.31 6.63
CA ALA A 195 -6.24 18.42 7.51
C ALA A 195 -6.02 19.24 8.81
N GLY A 196 -5.00 20.11 8.85
CA GLY A 196 -4.61 20.86 10.04
C GLY A 196 -3.99 20.01 11.17
N VAL A 197 -3.56 18.78 10.88
CA VAL A 197 -2.99 17.87 11.88
C VAL A 197 -1.70 18.44 12.46
N ASN A 198 -1.62 18.42 13.79
CA ASN A 198 -0.46 18.85 14.57
C ASN A 198 0.32 17.65 15.11
N ASN A 199 -0.36 16.61 15.60
CA ASN A 199 0.26 15.39 16.08
C ASN A 199 -0.47 14.15 15.57
N ILE A 200 0.32 13.11 15.31
CA ILE A 200 -0.18 11.76 15.08
C ILE A 200 0.57 10.85 16.05
N LEU A 201 -0.16 10.18 16.93
CA LEU A 201 0.38 9.23 17.88
C LEU A 201 -0.11 7.84 17.53
N LEU A 202 0.82 6.89 17.45
CA LEU A 202 0.49 5.49 17.25
C LEU A 202 0.56 4.77 18.59
N TYR A 203 -0.50 4.06 18.93
CA TYR A 203 -0.52 3.11 20.03
C TYR A 203 -0.48 1.70 19.46
N LEU A 204 0.52 0.93 19.87
CA LEU A 204 0.53 -0.51 19.71
C LEU A 204 0.34 -1.13 21.10
N ASN A 205 -0.83 -1.71 21.35
CA ASN A 205 -1.30 -2.07 22.69
C ASN A 205 -1.29 -0.85 23.64
N ALA A 206 -0.42 -0.88 24.65
CA ALA A 206 -0.25 0.20 25.63
C ALA A 206 0.97 1.08 25.34
N GLU A 207 1.80 0.72 24.34
CA GLU A 207 3.02 1.46 24.01
C GLU A 207 2.73 2.53 22.95
N VAL A 208 3.32 3.72 23.16
CA VAL A 208 3.23 4.84 22.22
C VAL A 208 4.45 4.84 21.31
N TYR A 209 4.22 4.80 20.02
CA TYR A 209 5.22 4.90 18.96
C TYR A 209 5.27 6.32 18.44
N LEU A 210 6.50 6.80 18.23
CA LEU A 210 6.91 8.20 18.28
C LEU A 210 6.80 8.78 19.70
N TYR A 211 7.84 8.56 20.52
CA TYR A 211 7.94 9.14 21.87
C TYR A 211 7.86 10.67 21.89
N LYS A 212 8.12 11.33 20.76
CA LYS A 212 8.05 12.78 20.60
C LYS A 212 6.90 13.16 19.68
N ARG A 213 6.07 14.07 20.19
CA ARG A 213 5.09 14.81 19.41
C ARG A 213 5.79 15.56 18.27
N TRP A 214 5.21 15.51 17.07
CA TRP A 214 5.76 16.18 15.90
C TRP A 214 5.55 17.69 15.95
N ASN A 215 4.47 18.16 16.59
CA ASN A 215 4.09 19.58 16.69
C ASN A 215 4.06 20.28 15.32
N LEU A 216 3.43 19.63 14.33
CA LEU A 216 3.36 20.10 12.96
C LEU A 216 2.57 21.41 12.84
N ASP A 217 3.05 22.30 11.98
CA ASP A 217 2.32 23.51 11.58
C ASP A 217 2.60 23.81 10.11
N PHE A 218 1.70 23.37 9.23
CA PHE A 218 1.88 23.52 7.77
C PHE A 218 1.80 24.99 7.33
N ASP A 219 1.04 25.84 8.04
CA ASP A 219 0.95 27.27 7.74
C ASP A 219 2.30 27.97 8.01
N GLU A 220 2.99 27.55 9.08
CA GLU A 220 4.31 28.05 9.46
C GLU A 220 5.47 27.24 8.86
N LYS A 221 5.17 26.27 7.98
CA LYS A 221 6.16 25.35 7.37
C LYS A 221 7.00 24.57 8.39
N LEU A 222 6.41 24.24 9.53
CA LEU A 222 6.95 23.35 10.56
C LEU A 222 6.56 21.90 10.28
N ASP A 223 6.91 21.41 9.09
CA ASP A 223 6.53 20.10 8.56
C ASP A 223 7.73 19.19 8.25
N ALA A 224 8.96 19.70 8.49
CA ALA A 224 10.21 19.02 8.15
C ALA A 224 10.33 17.62 8.77
N ILE A 225 9.80 17.37 9.97
CA ILE A 225 9.85 16.05 10.60
C ILE A 225 8.94 15.02 9.88
N ALA A 226 7.79 15.45 9.38
CA ALA A 226 6.91 14.60 8.58
C ALA A 226 7.53 14.30 7.21
N TYR A 227 8.13 15.32 6.58
CA TYR A 227 8.86 15.14 5.32
C TYR A 227 10.10 14.24 5.49
N TYR A 228 10.83 14.37 6.59
CA TYR A 228 11.94 13.49 6.95
C TYR A 228 11.50 12.02 7.07
N ALA A 229 10.33 11.76 7.67
CA ALA A 229 9.77 10.40 7.72
C ALA A 229 9.39 9.88 6.32
N TYR A 230 8.86 10.77 5.46
CA TYR A 230 8.52 10.47 4.07
C TYR A 230 9.75 10.09 3.23
N GLU A 231 10.82 10.90 3.24
CA GLU A 231 12.02 10.65 2.43
C GLU A 231 12.80 9.40 2.88
N ASN A 232 12.82 9.10 4.19
CA ASN A 232 13.56 7.97 4.73
C ASN A 232 12.82 6.63 4.62
N PHE A 233 11.56 6.64 4.22
CA PHE A 233 10.80 5.40 4.02
C PHE A 233 11.52 4.46 3.06
N GLN A 234 12.08 4.97 1.95
CA GLN A 234 12.75 4.11 0.98
C GLN A 234 14.03 3.47 1.54
N CYS A 235 14.80 4.20 2.35
CA CYS A 235 15.97 3.66 3.02
C CYS A 235 15.56 2.51 3.96
N SER A 236 14.55 2.75 4.80
CA SER A 236 14.10 1.78 5.80
C SER A 236 13.39 0.56 5.18
N TYR A 237 12.50 0.79 4.20
CA TYR A 237 11.70 -0.28 3.58
C TYR A 237 12.47 -1.04 2.49
N TYR A 238 13.22 -0.36 1.61
CA TYR A 238 13.92 -1.01 0.49
C TYR A 238 15.41 -1.26 0.75
N GLY A 239 15.97 -0.74 1.85
CA GLY A 239 17.40 -0.81 2.12
C GLY A 239 18.23 0.02 1.15
N LYS A 240 17.66 1.11 0.62
CA LYS A 240 18.43 2.07 -0.20
C LYS A 240 19.43 2.83 0.68
N ASP A 241 20.58 3.16 0.12
CA ASP A 241 21.60 3.98 0.81
C ASP A 241 21.12 5.41 1.04
N MET A 242 20.39 5.97 0.07
CA MET A 242 19.84 7.33 0.11
C MET A 242 18.37 7.32 -0.32
N GLY A 243 17.57 8.16 0.32
CA GLY A 243 16.17 8.35 -0.01
C GLY A 243 16.04 9.17 -1.29
N GLU A 244 15.18 8.72 -2.20
CA GLU A 244 14.86 9.45 -3.43
C GLU A 244 13.34 9.67 -3.44
N PRO A 245 12.82 10.61 -2.63
CA PRO A 245 11.40 10.87 -2.56
C PRO A 245 10.82 11.23 -3.95
N MET A 246 9.55 10.86 -4.18
CA MET A 246 8.86 11.21 -5.42
C MET A 246 8.48 12.69 -5.47
N MET A 247 8.16 13.25 -4.31
CA MET A 247 7.73 14.63 -4.13
C MET A 247 8.82 15.44 -3.44
N SER A 248 9.04 16.66 -3.92
CA SER A 248 9.72 17.71 -3.17
C SER A 248 8.93 18.09 -1.90
N ILE A 249 9.56 18.83 -0.99
CA ILE A 249 8.88 19.29 0.23
C ILE A 249 7.66 20.19 -0.06
N GLU A 250 7.67 20.94 -1.16
CA GLU A 250 6.54 21.79 -1.55
C GLU A 250 5.36 20.96 -2.05
N GLU A 251 5.62 19.96 -2.90
CA GLU A 251 4.60 19.02 -3.36
C GLU A 251 4.07 18.15 -2.22
N PHE A 252 4.94 17.73 -1.30
CA PHE A 252 4.53 17.01 -0.09
C PHE A 252 3.56 17.83 0.77
N ARG A 253 3.76 19.14 0.93
CA ARG A 253 2.82 19.99 1.69
C ARG A 253 1.45 20.03 1.03
N ALA A 254 1.40 20.01 -0.30
CA ALA A 254 0.15 19.97 -1.05
C ALA A 254 -0.54 18.60 -0.92
N ASN A 255 0.23 17.51 -0.96
CA ASN A 255 -0.27 16.13 -0.98
C ASN A 255 0.42 15.22 0.07
N PRO A 256 0.24 15.47 1.39
CA PRO A 256 1.05 14.82 2.41
C PRO A 256 0.57 13.41 2.74
N LEU A 257 1.54 12.51 2.93
CA LEU A 257 1.35 11.21 3.58
C LEU A 257 2.26 11.12 4.80
N PHE A 258 1.66 10.82 5.95
CA PHE A 258 2.38 10.74 7.21
C PHE A 258 2.84 9.31 7.47
N ILE A 259 4.14 9.12 7.70
CA ILE A 259 4.73 7.79 7.84
C ILE A 259 5.23 7.60 9.27
N ILE A 260 4.81 6.49 9.89
CA ILE A 260 5.31 6.05 11.19
C ILE A 260 6.07 4.73 10.97
N ASP A 261 7.39 4.78 11.19
CA ASP A 261 8.25 3.59 11.18
C ASP A 261 8.14 2.85 12.52
N CYS A 262 7.72 1.60 12.45
CA CYS A 262 7.50 0.70 13.59
C CYS A 262 8.44 -0.52 13.53
N ASN A 263 9.55 -0.49 12.79
CA ASN A 263 10.44 -1.65 12.65
C ASN A 263 11.09 -2.05 13.98
N HIS A 264 11.38 -1.08 14.86
CA HIS A 264 12.08 -1.28 16.12
C HIS A 264 11.13 -1.43 17.32
N GLN A 265 10.22 -2.41 17.26
CA GLN A 265 9.31 -2.71 18.41
C GLN A 265 10.02 -3.55 19.48
N PRO A 266 9.69 -3.37 20.76
CA PRO A 266 10.19 -4.19 21.85
C PRO A 266 9.85 -5.67 21.66
N ASP A 267 10.75 -6.51 22.15
CA ASP A 267 10.62 -7.96 22.11
C ASP A 267 9.40 -8.49 22.90
N ALA A 268 8.92 -7.73 23.89
CA ALA A 268 7.74 -8.08 24.68
C ALA A 268 6.46 -8.20 23.83
N MET A 269 6.39 -7.50 22.69
CA MET A 269 5.24 -7.54 21.78
C MET A 269 5.19 -8.82 20.90
N LYS A 270 6.22 -9.67 20.95
CA LYS A 270 6.36 -10.83 20.04
C LYS A 270 5.38 -11.98 20.29
N SER A 271 4.69 -12.01 21.43
CA SER A 271 3.89 -13.19 21.86
C SER A 271 2.39 -12.95 22.02
N SER A 272 1.90 -11.72 21.80
CA SER A 272 0.50 -11.35 22.00
C SER A 272 -0.16 -10.81 20.73
N THR A 273 -1.47 -10.67 20.77
CA THR A 273 -2.19 -9.79 19.84
C THR A 273 -1.69 -8.35 19.98
N VAL A 274 -1.78 -7.59 18.89
CA VAL A 274 -1.38 -6.18 18.83
C VAL A 274 -2.58 -5.35 18.41
N ASP A 275 -3.09 -4.54 19.33
CA ASP A 275 -4.10 -3.51 19.07
C ASP A 275 -3.43 -2.28 18.49
N ILE A 276 -3.86 -1.87 17.31
CA ILE A 276 -3.34 -0.69 16.59
C ILE A 276 -4.36 0.44 16.75
N LYS A 277 -3.97 1.53 17.41
CA LYS A 277 -4.79 2.74 17.52
C LYS A 277 -4.01 3.96 17.07
N LEU A 278 -4.67 4.86 16.38
CA LEU A 278 -4.11 6.15 15.97
C LEU A 278 -4.85 7.25 16.72
N GLU A 279 -4.11 8.16 17.33
CA GLU A 279 -4.62 9.40 17.87
C GLU A 279 -4.15 10.56 17.01
N PHE A 280 -5.06 11.45 16.69
CA PHE A 280 -4.83 12.62 15.89
C PHE A 280 -5.15 13.84 16.74
N GLU A 281 -4.31 14.87 16.66
CA GLU A 281 -4.56 16.15 17.32
C GLU A 281 -4.35 17.29 16.32
N THR A 282 -5.16 18.34 16.44
CA THR A 282 -4.98 19.64 15.79
C THR A 282 -4.67 20.70 16.85
N ARG A 283 -3.95 21.77 16.47
CA ARG A 283 -3.53 22.82 17.41
C ARG A 283 -4.48 24.01 17.48
N LYS A 284 -4.88 24.53 16.31
CA LYS A 284 -5.54 25.84 16.17
C LYS A 284 -7.05 25.71 15.97
N THR A 285 -7.49 24.69 15.23
CA THR A 285 -8.88 24.51 14.77
C THR A 285 -9.32 23.07 15.00
N LYS A 286 -10.60 22.77 14.77
CA LYS A 286 -11.09 21.38 14.67
C LYS A 286 -10.65 20.78 13.34
N PHE A 287 -10.64 19.45 13.22
CA PHE A 287 -10.54 18.81 11.91
C PHE A 287 -11.61 19.37 10.95
N PRO A 288 -11.27 19.64 9.67
CA PRO A 288 -12.25 20.08 8.68
C PRO A 288 -13.41 19.08 8.56
N SER A 289 -14.61 19.59 8.25
CA SER A 289 -15.76 18.72 7.97
C SER A 289 -15.45 17.77 6.81
N HIS A 290 -16.09 16.60 6.82
CA HIS A 290 -15.90 15.57 5.78
C HIS A 290 -14.45 15.09 5.59
N THR A 291 -13.61 15.23 6.61
CA THR A 291 -12.26 14.66 6.59
C THR A 291 -12.33 13.16 6.81
N LYS A 292 -11.87 12.41 5.81
CA LYS A 292 -11.66 10.97 5.84
C LYS A 292 -10.21 10.66 6.14
N VAL A 293 -9.97 9.56 6.85
CA VAL A 293 -8.61 9.09 7.17
C VAL A 293 -8.40 7.70 6.60
N TYR A 294 -7.26 7.50 5.95
CA TYR A 294 -6.77 6.19 5.56
C TYR A 294 -5.55 5.81 6.39
N ALA A 295 -5.46 4.55 6.77
CA ALA A 295 -4.26 3.96 7.33
C ALA A 295 -3.87 2.73 6.50
N LEU A 296 -2.74 2.83 5.80
CA LEU A 296 -2.10 1.72 5.11
C LEU A 296 -1.07 1.10 6.04
N ILE A 297 -1.33 -0.12 6.50
CA ILE A 297 -0.44 -0.86 7.40
C ILE A 297 0.40 -1.82 6.57
N LEU A 298 1.72 -1.63 6.57
CA LEU A 298 2.66 -2.59 5.99
C LEU A 298 3.11 -3.54 7.08
N HIS A 299 2.99 -4.85 6.88
CA HIS A 299 3.43 -5.86 7.85
C HIS A 299 4.10 -7.03 7.14
N ASP A 300 4.91 -7.80 7.87
CA ASP A 300 5.47 -9.04 7.34
C ASP A 300 4.38 -10.12 7.27
N ALA A 301 4.51 -11.01 6.29
CA ALA A 301 3.69 -12.20 6.12
C ALA A 301 4.57 -13.38 5.72
N TYR A 302 4.20 -14.55 6.24
CA TYR A 302 4.91 -15.80 6.01
C TYR A 302 3.95 -16.87 5.55
N SER A 303 4.32 -17.55 4.46
CA SER A 303 3.65 -18.76 4.03
C SER A 303 4.66 -19.81 3.63
N THR A 304 4.28 -21.07 3.74
CA THR A 304 5.07 -22.18 3.22
C THR A 304 4.21 -22.90 2.19
N TYR A 305 4.72 -23.09 0.99
CA TYR A 305 4.07 -23.95 0.01
C TYR A 305 4.89 -25.19 -0.27
N ASN A 306 4.21 -26.28 -0.58
CA ASN A 306 4.83 -27.53 -0.98
C ASN A 306 4.84 -27.62 -2.52
N ALA A 307 6.03 -27.70 -3.12
CA ALA A 307 6.21 -27.74 -4.57
C ALA A 307 5.82 -29.09 -5.22
N LEU A 308 5.57 -30.15 -4.41
CA LEU A 308 5.14 -31.46 -4.89
C LEU A 308 3.62 -31.58 -4.99
N ASP A 309 2.89 -31.17 -3.95
CA ASP A 309 1.43 -31.30 -3.87
C ASP A 309 0.67 -29.98 -4.06
N GLY A 310 1.36 -28.84 -4.08
CA GLY A 310 0.76 -27.51 -4.27
C GLY A 310 0.01 -26.96 -3.04
N SER A 311 0.11 -27.61 -1.88
CA SER A 311 -0.50 -27.14 -0.63
C SER A 311 0.18 -25.87 -0.11
N ILE A 312 -0.57 -25.00 0.55
CA ILE A 312 -0.07 -23.78 1.21
C ILE A 312 -0.47 -23.80 2.67
N GLN A 313 0.46 -23.40 3.53
CA GLN A 313 0.24 -23.15 4.95
C GLN A 313 0.59 -21.70 5.25
N MET A 314 -0.37 -20.95 5.79
CA MET A 314 -0.16 -19.57 6.25
C MET A 314 0.37 -19.58 7.69
N GLY A 315 1.28 -18.65 8.01
CA GLY A 315 1.62 -18.34 9.40
C GLY A 315 2.54 -19.33 10.13
N ALA A 316 3.32 -20.16 9.43
CA ALA A 316 4.30 -21.05 10.06
C ALA A 316 5.75 -20.69 9.66
N ILE A 317 6.58 -20.37 10.65
CA ILE A 317 8.05 -20.38 10.55
C ILE A 317 8.56 -21.80 10.83
#